data_AF-A0A6A5TJ65-F1
#
_entry.id   AF-A0A6A5TJ65-F1
#
_cell.length_a   1.000
_cell.length_b   1.000
_cell.length_c   1.000
_cell.angle_alpha   90.00
_cell.angle_beta   90.00
_cell.angle_gamma   90.00
#
_symmetry.space_group_name_H-M   'P 1'
#
loop_
_entity.id
_entity.type
_entity.pdbx_description
1 polymer ?
#
loop_
_entity_poly.entity_id
_entity_poly.type
_entity_poly.pdbx_seq_one_letter_code
_entity_poly.pdbx_strand_id
1 'polypeptide(L)'
;MASARDIAPSPTLAGEKDAIGSWLCDAGPYRDYIAALSGSNPGLKRPDPNNGDNHLTDGNALVVLLDTPATGAPAFKRTEFKNAGDLRKHFKTNSPDNHDRRRVYIMEGLAKGYVAAIGEHFMMDPSFFQRQERTCVWSNDFTPVSDALPQPSLLDPEKSFHLQYCELRQFTKAIKNRYYFCERTRRHVGMTQPRHKEDSTTGILRRKVSWWSQKTDGGGWDVVILCDPQLRKLHPEPKEYNPATNLYTEIRNPDHLLNGPFQEGYLDFIPPRSPTEAAKTPPHPHSCMLRDLIHYYEHHSDLLDPTDWASPSTSSIFVRKIVAAHYLQLVDYIKAMLPSLELRLTTAWVEEQEQWKSLQTISRRCGNYRDDIEDTLLSLSYPLDSPQSTPAHATRWQDSQKDFQYIYFRLKILKERADTLMSAMTGLASIAGNRQNLEEAKRVKRLNLLALLFIPLAYTSSLFSMQDDFAPGNAKFWLYWVSALSVVAITLLVTWVLDSALDDAAQWTVPFRRVLGGWGIEGKRGVGVARRQTGFYEVK
;
A
#
# COMPACT_ATOMS: atom_id res chain seq x y z
N MET A 1 -16.28 -28.19 -11.79
CA MET A 1 -16.85 -28.59 -10.48
C MET A 1 -15.71 -28.95 -9.55
N ALA A 2 -15.66 -28.37 -8.36
CA ALA A 2 -14.74 -28.77 -7.30
C ALA A 2 -15.56 -29.11 -6.06
N SER A 3 -15.28 -30.25 -5.42
CA SER A 3 -15.94 -30.62 -4.17
C SER A 3 -15.44 -29.68 -3.06
N ALA A 4 -16.37 -28.88 -2.51
CA ALA A 4 -16.23 -28.45 -1.13
C ALA A 4 -16.11 -29.70 -0.25
N ARG A 5 -15.30 -29.61 0.81
CA ARG A 5 -15.07 -30.69 1.77
C ARG A 5 -15.36 -30.15 3.15
N ASP A 6 -16.59 -30.34 3.60
CA ASP A 6 -16.98 -30.00 4.96
C ASP A 6 -16.24 -30.93 5.93
N ILE A 7 -15.47 -30.34 6.84
CA ILE A 7 -14.80 -31.01 7.94
C ILE A 7 -15.41 -30.42 9.21
N ALA A 8 -16.14 -31.24 9.96
CA ALA A 8 -16.86 -30.79 11.15
C ALA A 8 -15.86 -30.34 12.24
N PRO A 9 -16.05 -29.16 12.87
CA PRO A 9 -15.23 -28.73 13.99
C PRO A 9 -15.59 -29.51 15.27
N SER A 10 -14.58 -29.82 16.09
CA SER A 10 -14.77 -30.40 17.41
C SER A 10 -15.38 -29.38 18.39
N PRO A 11 -16.25 -29.79 19.33
CA PRO A 11 -16.88 -28.86 20.28
C PRO A 11 -15.86 -28.32 21.31
N THR A 12 -15.57 -27.02 21.24
CA THR A 12 -14.63 -26.36 22.17
C THR A 12 -15.31 -26.06 23.51
N LEU A 13 -14.64 -26.38 24.62
CA LEU A 13 -15.12 -26.03 25.97
C LEU A 13 -14.94 -24.52 26.24
N ALA A 14 -15.92 -23.92 26.93
CA ALA A 14 -16.02 -22.46 27.04
C ALA A 14 -14.81 -21.77 27.70
N GLY A 15 -14.16 -22.42 28.67
CA GLY A 15 -12.99 -21.87 29.37
C GLY A 15 -11.68 -21.89 28.57
N GLU A 16 -11.62 -22.51 27.39
CA GLU A 16 -10.38 -22.65 26.62
C GLU A 16 -10.06 -21.42 25.73
N LYS A 17 -11.06 -20.59 25.43
CA LYS A 17 -10.87 -19.43 24.54
C LYS A 17 -9.97 -18.36 25.13
N ASP A 18 -10.03 -18.12 26.44
CA ASP A 18 -9.29 -17.05 27.12
C ASP A 18 -7.86 -17.45 27.55
N ALA A 19 -7.45 -18.70 27.29
CA ALA A 19 -6.09 -19.17 27.60
C ALA A 19 -5.04 -18.48 26.71
N ILE A 20 -3.91 -18.05 27.28
CA ILE A 20 -2.84 -17.41 26.52
C ILE A 20 -2.32 -18.39 25.45
N GLY A 21 -2.17 -17.89 24.21
CA GLY A 21 -1.76 -18.71 23.06
C GLY A 21 -2.88 -19.52 22.38
N SER A 22 -4.10 -19.59 22.93
CA SER A 22 -5.25 -20.32 22.35
C SER A 22 -5.62 -19.87 20.92
N TRP A 23 -5.25 -18.62 20.57
CA TRP A 23 -5.48 -18.01 19.27
C TRP A 23 -4.52 -18.51 18.18
N LEU A 24 -3.34 -19.03 18.58
CA LEU A 24 -2.24 -19.42 17.69
C LEU A 24 -2.00 -20.94 17.68
N CYS A 25 -2.26 -21.64 18.79
CA CYS A 25 -1.86 -23.02 19.01
C CYS A 25 -2.95 -23.84 19.73
N ASP A 26 -3.06 -25.12 19.37
CA ASP A 26 -3.87 -26.13 20.09
C ASP A 26 -3.35 -26.38 21.52
N ALA A 27 -4.15 -27.07 22.34
CA ALA A 27 -3.72 -27.54 23.65
C ALA A 27 -2.52 -28.50 23.57
N GLY A 28 -1.54 -28.31 24.45
CA GLY A 28 -0.35 -29.15 24.56
C GLY A 28 0.88 -28.36 25.04
N PRO A 29 2.03 -29.02 25.23
CA PRO A 29 3.22 -28.43 25.85
C PRO A 29 3.71 -27.15 25.15
N TYR A 30 3.52 -27.05 23.83
CA TYR A 30 3.90 -25.86 23.08
C TYR A 30 3.02 -24.63 23.39
N ARG A 31 1.74 -24.81 23.74
CA ARG A 31 0.88 -23.71 24.21
C ARG A 31 1.29 -23.22 25.60
N ASP A 32 1.74 -24.14 26.45
CA ASP A 32 2.23 -23.79 27.79
C ASP A 32 3.57 -23.01 27.68
N TYR A 33 4.42 -23.35 26.71
CA TYR A 33 5.62 -22.59 26.35
C TYR A 33 5.28 -21.18 25.79
N ILE A 34 4.25 -21.07 24.92
CA ILE A 34 3.72 -19.77 24.47
C ILE A 34 3.23 -18.92 25.66
N ALA A 35 2.52 -19.53 26.61
CA ALA A 35 2.04 -18.84 27.80
C ALA A 35 3.19 -18.35 28.68
N ALA A 36 4.23 -19.17 28.90
CA ALA A 36 5.43 -18.79 29.63
C ALA A 36 6.19 -17.61 28.99
N LEU A 37 6.42 -17.65 27.67
CA LEU A 37 7.10 -16.58 26.95
C LEU A 37 6.25 -15.30 26.79
N SER A 38 4.94 -15.35 27.05
CA SER A 38 4.08 -14.17 26.94
C SER A 38 4.46 -13.04 27.92
N GLY A 39 5.21 -13.34 28.99
CA GLY A 39 5.77 -12.34 29.88
C GLY A 39 6.79 -11.41 29.21
N SER A 40 7.72 -11.98 28.44
CA SER A 40 8.80 -11.25 27.74
C SER A 40 8.41 -10.81 26.32
N ASN A 41 7.54 -11.55 25.63
CA ASN A 41 6.90 -11.14 24.39
C ASN A 41 5.39 -10.91 24.61
N PRO A 42 4.94 -9.67 24.93
CA PRO A 42 3.53 -9.33 25.09
C PRO A 42 2.66 -9.61 23.86
N GLY A 43 3.27 -9.70 22.66
CA GLY A 43 2.58 -10.04 21.42
C GLY A 43 1.96 -11.43 21.41
N LEU A 44 2.48 -12.38 22.19
CA LEU A 44 1.90 -13.72 22.30
C LEU A 44 0.54 -13.74 23.04
N LYS A 45 0.19 -12.67 23.77
CA LYS A 45 -1.03 -12.62 24.59
C LYS A 45 -2.32 -12.54 23.80
N ARG A 46 -2.31 -12.00 22.57
CA ARG A 46 -3.54 -11.70 21.79
C ARG A 46 -3.33 -11.87 20.28
N PRO A 47 -4.37 -12.25 19.51
CA PRO A 47 -4.34 -12.22 18.04
C PRO A 47 -4.22 -10.80 17.49
N ASP A 48 -4.01 -10.68 16.17
CA ASP A 48 -4.12 -9.40 15.48
C ASP A 48 -5.58 -8.88 15.52
N PRO A 49 -5.86 -7.62 15.90
CA PRO A 49 -7.22 -7.07 15.88
C PRO A 49 -7.93 -7.17 14.52
N ASN A 50 -7.18 -7.10 13.41
CA ASN A 50 -7.72 -7.29 12.04
C ASN A 50 -8.17 -8.75 11.78
N ASN A 51 -7.83 -9.68 12.68
CA ASN A 51 -8.18 -11.10 12.65
C ASN A 51 -9.26 -11.46 13.69
N GLY A 52 -9.80 -10.52 14.47
CA GLY A 52 -10.76 -10.80 15.55
C GLY A 52 -12.04 -11.51 15.10
N ASP A 53 -12.54 -11.18 13.90
CA ASP A 53 -13.70 -11.86 13.28
C ASP A 53 -13.31 -13.14 12.51
N ASN A 54 -12.02 -13.36 12.27
CA ASN A 54 -11.48 -14.38 11.37
C ASN A 54 -10.21 -15.03 11.97
N HIS A 55 -10.36 -15.61 13.17
CA HIS A 55 -9.27 -16.29 13.87
C HIS A 55 -8.71 -17.48 13.08
N LEU A 56 -7.47 -17.86 13.41
CA LEU A 56 -6.87 -19.09 12.89
C LEU A 56 -7.77 -20.30 13.20
N THR A 57 -7.96 -21.13 12.17
CA THR A 57 -8.71 -22.40 12.26
C THR A 57 -7.76 -23.57 12.45
N ASP A 58 -8.30 -24.68 12.94
CA ASP A 58 -7.49 -25.87 13.26
C ASP A 58 -7.12 -26.66 11.98
N GLY A 59 -7.91 -26.46 10.91
CA GLY A 59 -7.66 -26.95 9.54
C GLY A 59 -7.18 -25.86 8.56
N ASN A 60 -7.23 -26.17 7.26
CA ASN A 60 -6.86 -25.32 6.10
C ASN A 60 -5.36 -25.14 5.78
N ALA A 61 -4.42 -25.46 6.67
CA ALA A 61 -2.99 -25.54 6.29
C ALA A 61 -2.66 -26.80 5.47
N LEU A 62 -1.61 -26.72 4.67
CA LEU A 62 -0.96 -27.83 3.97
C LEU A 62 0.54 -27.78 4.30
N VAL A 63 1.12 -28.91 4.72
CA VAL A 63 2.58 -29.03 4.88
C VAL A 63 3.11 -29.98 3.83
N VAL A 64 4.20 -29.60 3.16
CA VAL A 64 4.93 -30.43 2.20
C VAL A 64 6.35 -30.60 2.71
N LEU A 65 6.75 -31.85 2.93
CA LEU A 65 8.15 -32.21 3.20
C LEU A 65 8.85 -32.50 1.88
N LEU A 66 10.01 -31.87 1.69
CA LEU A 66 11.01 -32.22 0.69
C LEU A 66 12.21 -32.86 1.40
N ASP A 67 12.50 -34.11 1.07
CA ASP A 67 13.41 -35.02 1.78
C ASP A 67 14.57 -35.45 0.87
N THR A 68 15.82 -35.37 1.34
CA THR A 68 16.97 -35.95 0.64
C THR A 68 18.10 -36.34 1.61
N PRO A 69 19.02 -37.26 1.28
CA PRO A 69 20.18 -37.57 2.13
C PRO A 69 21.16 -36.39 2.28
N ALA A 70 21.90 -36.35 3.38
CA ALA A 70 22.99 -35.38 3.58
C ALA A 70 24.23 -35.66 2.71
N THR A 71 24.37 -36.88 2.18
CA THR A 71 25.46 -37.27 1.28
C THR A 71 25.01 -37.26 -0.18
N GLY A 72 25.91 -36.81 -1.06
CA GLY A 72 25.66 -36.71 -2.51
C GLY A 72 24.91 -35.44 -2.94
N ALA A 73 24.56 -35.41 -4.23
CA ALA A 73 23.80 -34.33 -4.84
C ALA A 73 22.34 -34.32 -4.37
N PRO A 74 21.71 -33.15 -4.21
CA PRO A 74 20.33 -33.03 -3.72
C PRO A 74 19.33 -33.63 -4.72
N ALA A 75 18.58 -34.63 -4.27
CA ALA A 75 17.47 -35.22 -5.03
C ALA A 75 16.24 -35.26 -4.10
N PHE A 76 15.48 -34.17 -4.07
CA PHE A 76 14.38 -33.99 -3.12
C PHE A 76 13.16 -34.85 -3.48
N LYS A 77 12.74 -35.69 -2.54
CA LYS A 77 11.50 -36.49 -2.60
C LYS A 77 10.41 -35.78 -1.82
N ARG A 78 9.19 -35.76 -2.38
CA ARG A 78 8.08 -34.97 -1.85
C ARG A 78 7.02 -35.81 -1.14
N THR A 79 6.61 -35.36 0.04
CA THR A 79 5.52 -35.92 0.85
C THR A 79 4.54 -34.82 1.26
N GLU A 80 3.23 -35.03 1.12
CA GLU A 80 2.19 -34.05 1.48
C GLU A 80 1.41 -34.46 2.75
N PHE A 81 1.42 -33.61 3.77
CA PHE A 81 0.62 -33.77 4.99
C PHE A 81 -0.63 -32.88 4.93
N LYS A 82 -1.79 -33.53 4.74
CA LYS A 82 -3.09 -32.87 4.55
C LYS A 82 -3.93 -32.75 5.81
N ASN A 83 -3.43 -33.27 6.93
CA ASN A 83 -3.95 -33.04 8.27
C ASN A 83 -2.77 -33.04 9.28
N ALA A 84 -2.96 -32.38 10.42
CA ALA A 84 -1.93 -32.31 11.47
C ALA A 84 -1.68 -33.65 12.17
N GLY A 85 -2.64 -34.58 12.14
CA GLY A 85 -2.51 -35.90 12.76
C GLY A 85 -1.45 -36.77 12.09
N ASP A 86 -1.40 -36.79 10.75
CA ASP A 86 -0.39 -37.53 9.99
C ASP A 86 0.99 -36.88 10.08
N LEU A 87 1.06 -35.55 10.18
CA LEU A 87 2.32 -34.84 10.49
C LEU A 87 2.83 -35.21 11.89
N ARG A 88 1.96 -35.26 12.90
CA ARG A 88 2.30 -35.74 14.26
C ARG A 88 2.68 -37.22 14.30
N LYS A 89 2.18 -38.07 13.38
CA LYS A 89 2.67 -39.46 13.23
C LYS A 89 4.09 -39.47 12.68
N HIS A 90 4.35 -38.73 11.61
CA HIS A 90 5.69 -38.59 11.01
C HIS A 90 6.74 -38.13 12.04
N PHE A 91 6.42 -37.10 12.84
CA PHE A 91 7.27 -36.60 13.93
C PHE A 91 7.41 -37.55 15.13
N LYS A 92 6.58 -38.60 15.25
CA LYS A 92 6.74 -39.67 16.26
C LYS A 92 7.53 -40.87 15.73
N THR A 93 7.57 -41.07 14.42
CA THR A 93 8.36 -42.13 13.78
C THR A 93 9.80 -41.72 13.51
N ASN A 94 10.08 -40.41 13.43
CA ASN A 94 11.41 -39.86 13.21
C ASN A 94 11.89 -39.11 14.46
N SER A 95 13.08 -39.46 14.96
CA SER A 95 13.79 -38.61 15.93
C SER A 95 14.13 -37.26 15.29
N PRO A 96 13.95 -36.12 16.00
CA PRO A 96 14.33 -34.80 15.48
C PRO A 96 15.85 -34.66 15.36
N ASP A 97 16.59 -34.80 16.46
CA ASP A 97 17.97 -34.31 16.52
C ASP A 97 19.03 -35.25 15.91
N ASN A 98 18.68 -36.51 15.60
CA ASN A 98 19.65 -37.53 15.18
C ASN A 98 19.25 -38.22 13.87
N HIS A 99 19.58 -37.59 12.74
CA HIS A 99 19.50 -38.19 11.40
C HIS A 99 20.44 -37.57 10.37
N ASP A 100 20.74 -38.33 9.32
CA ASP A 100 21.63 -38.01 8.19
C ASP A 100 20.90 -37.35 6.99
N ARG A 101 19.79 -36.64 7.25
CA ARG A 101 18.87 -36.15 6.21
C ARG A 101 18.81 -34.63 6.14
N ARG A 102 18.62 -34.12 4.93
CA ARG A 102 18.32 -32.72 4.61
C ARG A 102 16.81 -32.62 4.36
N ARG A 103 16.10 -31.84 5.17
CA ARG A 103 14.64 -31.79 5.19
C ARG A 103 14.11 -30.37 5.12
N VAL A 104 13.22 -30.09 4.18
CA VAL A 104 12.53 -28.79 4.07
C VAL A 104 11.02 -29.01 4.23
N TYR A 105 10.46 -28.52 5.34
CA TYR A 105 9.02 -28.51 5.60
C TYR A 105 8.43 -27.16 5.18
N ILE A 106 7.70 -27.14 4.06
CA ILE A 106 7.03 -25.93 3.54
C ILE A 106 5.56 -25.96 3.95
N MET A 107 5.12 -24.96 4.71
CA MET A 107 3.77 -24.82 5.25
C MET A 107 3.01 -23.69 4.55
N GLU A 108 1.94 -24.02 3.82
CA GLU A 108 1.07 -23.07 3.14
C GLU A 108 -0.10 -22.63 4.05
N GLY A 109 0.08 -21.44 4.64
CA GLY A 109 -0.83 -20.79 5.57
C GLY A 109 -0.87 -21.45 6.95
N LEU A 110 -1.11 -20.63 7.98
CA LEU A 110 -1.18 -21.09 9.37
C LEU A 110 -2.49 -21.84 9.68
N ALA A 111 -2.39 -22.76 10.65
CA ALA A 111 -3.49 -23.47 11.29
C ALA A 111 -3.02 -24.05 12.64
N LYS A 112 -3.84 -24.01 13.68
CA LYS A 112 -3.39 -24.19 15.06
C LYS A 112 -2.77 -25.56 15.37
N GLY A 113 -3.40 -26.65 14.93
CA GLY A 113 -2.88 -28.00 15.16
C GLY A 113 -1.58 -28.31 14.42
N TYR A 114 -1.29 -27.59 13.34
CA TYR A 114 0.00 -27.66 12.65
C TYR A 114 1.08 -26.81 13.32
N VAL A 115 0.73 -25.61 13.82
CA VAL A 115 1.62 -24.80 14.67
C VAL A 115 2.03 -25.59 15.91
N ALA A 116 1.05 -26.24 16.56
CA ALA A 116 1.31 -27.14 17.67
C ALA A 116 2.20 -28.32 17.26
N ALA A 117 1.92 -29.00 16.14
CA ALA A 117 2.70 -30.16 15.68
C ALA A 117 4.17 -29.84 15.37
N ILE A 118 4.45 -28.73 14.67
CA ILE A 118 5.79 -28.33 14.26
C ILE A 118 6.54 -27.66 15.43
N GLY A 119 5.87 -26.76 16.14
CA GLY A 119 6.42 -26.04 17.29
C GLY A 119 6.82 -26.97 18.44
N GLU A 120 6.00 -27.98 18.74
CA GLU A 120 6.28 -29.00 19.78
C GLU A 120 7.44 -29.93 19.39
N HIS A 121 7.62 -30.25 18.10
CA HIS A 121 8.68 -31.15 17.63
C HIS A 121 10.06 -30.47 17.58
N PHE A 122 10.12 -29.21 17.16
CA PHE A 122 11.37 -28.45 17.01
C PHE A 122 11.63 -27.41 18.12
N MET A 123 10.72 -27.29 19.10
CA MET A 123 10.74 -26.29 20.19
C MET A 123 11.06 -24.86 19.71
N MET A 124 10.45 -24.47 18.58
CA MET A 124 10.69 -23.19 17.90
C MET A 124 10.26 -22.00 18.76
N ASP A 125 10.92 -20.85 18.64
CA ASP A 125 10.42 -19.60 19.24
C ASP A 125 9.02 -19.27 18.67
N PRO A 126 7.97 -19.16 19.50
CA PRO A 126 6.61 -18.81 19.05
C PRO A 126 6.49 -17.52 18.24
N SER A 127 7.44 -16.60 18.41
CA SER A 127 7.53 -15.36 17.64
C SER A 127 7.62 -15.62 16.13
N PHE A 128 8.18 -16.77 15.71
CA PHE A 128 8.21 -17.22 14.32
C PHE A 128 6.81 -17.37 13.72
N PHE A 129 5.91 -18.08 14.43
CA PHE A 129 4.51 -18.24 14.01
C PHE A 129 3.69 -16.96 14.21
N GLN A 130 3.92 -16.21 15.30
CA GLN A 130 3.28 -14.92 15.55
C GLN A 130 3.53 -13.94 14.40
N ARG A 131 4.80 -13.74 13.98
CA ARG A 131 5.14 -12.77 12.93
C ARG A 131 4.62 -13.19 11.56
N GLN A 132 4.49 -14.48 11.27
CA GLN A 132 3.79 -14.95 10.06
C GLN A 132 2.27 -14.69 10.13
N GLU A 133 1.64 -14.66 11.31
CA GLU A 133 0.22 -14.31 11.46
C GLU A 133 -0.03 -12.81 11.28
N ARG A 134 0.76 -11.94 11.95
CA ARG A 134 0.51 -10.49 12.00
C ARG A 134 0.30 -9.87 10.63
N THR A 135 -0.81 -9.15 10.47
CA THR A 135 -1.31 -8.58 9.20
C THR A 135 -0.68 -7.22 8.84
N CYS A 136 0.07 -6.65 9.78
CA CYS A 136 0.30 -5.23 9.95
C CYS A 136 0.80 -4.49 8.70
N VAL A 137 0.12 -3.36 8.42
CA VAL A 137 0.66 -2.09 7.90
C VAL A 137 -0.42 -1.00 8.02
N TRP A 138 -1.70 -1.39 8.20
CA TRP A 138 -2.79 -0.51 8.67
C TRP A 138 -3.49 -1.12 9.87
N SER A 139 -3.08 -0.70 11.05
CA SER A 139 -3.93 -0.66 12.23
C SER A 139 -3.59 0.64 12.95
N ASN A 140 -4.63 1.32 13.45
CA ASN A 140 -4.56 2.74 13.76
C ASN A 140 -4.15 2.95 15.23
N ASP A 141 -4.93 3.75 15.96
CA ASP A 141 -4.73 4.26 17.30
C ASP A 141 -4.58 3.26 18.48
N PHE A 142 -5.19 2.07 18.62
CA PHE A 142 -5.74 0.99 17.76
C PHE A 142 -4.73 -0.09 17.32
N THR A 143 -3.41 0.07 17.55
CA THR A 143 -2.38 -1.00 17.42
C THR A 143 -1.96 -1.60 18.79
N PRO A 144 -2.79 -2.45 19.44
CA PRO A 144 -2.46 -3.06 20.73
C PRO A 144 -1.40 -4.18 20.64
N VAL A 145 -1.00 -4.61 19.44
CA VAL A 145 0.03 -5.61 19.19
C VAL A 145 0.93 -5.17 18.05
N SER A 146 2.23 -5.39 18.19
CA SER A 146 3.25 -5.04 17.19
C SER A 146 3.78 -6.27 16.47
N ASP A 147 4.34 -6.04 15.28
CA ASP A 147 5.09 -6.98 14.44
C ASP A 147 6.55 -6.55 14.23
N ALA A 148 6.99 -5.55 15.00
CA ALA A 148 8.34 -4.98 14.95
C ALA A 148 9.43 -6.06 14.97
N LEU A 149 10.51 -5.81 14.23
CA LEU A 149 11.72 -6.62 14.33
C LEU A 149 12.24 -6.65 15.77
N PRO A 150 12.81 -7.79 16.22
CA PRO A 150 13.72 -7.80 17.35
C PRO A 150 14.84 -6.76 17.20
N GLN A 151 15.52 -6.42 18.29
CA GLN A 151 16.73 -5.58 18.22
C GLN A 151 17.73 -6.20 17.23
N PRO A 152 18.43 -5.42 16.37
CA PRO A 152 19.31 -5.99 15.34
C PRO A 152 20.40 -6.94 15.86
N SER A 153 20.83 -6.77 17.11
CA SER A 153 21.76 -7.66 17.83
C SER A 153 21.20 -9.04 18.20
N LEU A 154 19.90 -9.27 18.00
CA LEU A 154 19.19 -10.55 18.22
C LEU A 154 18.77 -11.22 16.91
N LEU A 155 19.15 -10.66 15.75
CA LEU A 155 18.85 -11.23 14.44
C LEU A 155 19.96 -12.20 14.03
N ASP A 156 19.59 -13.46 13.80
CA ASP A 156 20.47 -14.50 13.25
C ASP A 156 19.87 -15.01 11.93
N PRO A 157 20.33 -14.50 10.76
CA PRO A 157 19.79 -14.88 9.46
C PRO A 157 20.19 -16.30 9.00
N GLU A 158 21.08 -16.97 9.72
CA GLU A 158 21.44 -18.38 9.50
C GLU A 158 20.57 -19.32 10.35
N LYS A 159 20.06 -18.86 11.50
CA LYS A 159 19.06 -19.58 12.30
C LYS A 159 17.62 -19.34 11.85
N SER A 160 17.19 -18.08 11.68
CA SER A 160 15.84 -17.75 11.20
C SER A 160 15.64 -16.30 10.77
N PHE A 161 14.87 -16.06 9.70
CA PHE A 161 14.51 -14.72 9.22
C PHE A 161 13.05 -14.62 8.76
N HIS A 162 12.55 -13.39 8.59
CA HIS A 162 11.19 -13.10 8.19
C HIS A 162 11.13 -12.03 7.10
N LEU A 163 10.56 -12.35 5.93
CA LEU A 163 10.47 -11.42 4.79
C LEU A 163 9.01 -11.08 4.48
N GLN A 164 8.73 -9.78 4.34
CA GLN A 164 7.50 -9.29 3.71
C GLN A 164 7.74 -9.10 2.21
N TYR A 165 6.73 -9.33 1.36
CA TYR A 165 6.81 -9.04 -0.06
C TYR A 165 5.46 -8.67 -0.67
N CYS A 166 5.47 -8.19 -1.91
CA CYS A 166 4.26 -7.87 -2.66
C CYS A 166 4.12 -8.76 -3.90
N GLU A 167 3.08 -9.58 -3.92
CA GLU A 167 2.70 -10.40 -5.07
C GLU A 167 1.73 -9.60 -5.95
N LEU A 168 2.04 -9.45 -7.24
CA LEU A 168 1.12 -8.86 -8.21
C LEU A 168 0.23 -9.94 -8.83
N ARG A 169 -1.09 -9.74 -8.77
CA ARG A 169 -2.07 -10.63 -9.42
C ARG A 169 -3.05 -9.86 -10.28
N GLN A 170 -3.44 -10.42 -11.41
CA GLN A 170 -4.44 -9.87 -12.32
C GLN A 170 -5.79 -10.56 -12.11
N PHE A 171 -6.82 -9.79 -11.80
CA PHE A 171 -8.22 -10.22 -11.72
C PHE A 171 -8.89 -10.13 -13.09
N THR A 172 -9.74 -11.10 -13.43
CA THR A 172 -10.45 -11.18 -14.72
C THR A 172 -11.56 -10.13 -14.93
N LYS A 173 -11.72 -9.19 -14.00
CA LYS A 173 -12.79 -8.18 -13.97
C LYS A 173 -12.26 -6.85 -13.47
N ALA A 174 -12.83 -5.74 -13.95
CA ALA A 174 -12.59 -4.41 -13.40
C ALA A 174 -13.31 -4.26 -12.04
N ILE A 175 -12.55 -4.20 -10.95
CA ILE A 175 -13.08 -4.11 -9.57
C ILE A 175 -13.09 -2.66 -9.09
N LYS A 176 -14.09 -2.27 -8.28
CA LYS A 176 -14.11 -0.96 -7.60
C LYS A 176 -12.84 -0.71 -6.81
N ASN A 177 -12.09 0.35 -7.14
CA ASN A 177 -10.92 0.77 -6.37
C ASN A 177 -11.32 1.14 -4.92
N ARG A 178 -10.96 0.29 -3.96
CA ARG A 178 -11.10 0.49 -2.50
C ARG A 178 -10.05 -0.39 -1.77
N TYR A 179 -10.03 -0.29 -0.45
CA TYR A 179 -9.31 -1.25 0.39
C TYR A 179 -9.95 -2.64 0.28
N TYR A 180 -9.12 -3.66 0.15
CA TYR A 180 -9.49 -5.08 0.26
C TYR A 180 -8.44 -5.83 1.06
N PHE A 181 -8.80 -7.01 1.52
CA PHE A 181 -7.96 -7.96 2.23
C PHE A 181 -8.16 -9.36 1.66
N CYS A 182 -7.16 -10.23 1.76
CA CYS A 182 -7.37 -11.66 1.62
C CYS A 182 -8.32 -12.12 2.73
N GLU A 183 -9.40 -12.83 2.40
CA GLU A 183 -10.36 -13.30 3.41
C GLU A 183 -9.67 -14.20 4.46
N ARG A 184 -8.91 -15.21 4.00
CA ARG A 184 -8.28 -16.22 4.86
C ARG A 184 -7.16 -15.70 5.76
N THR A 185 -6.33 -14.76 5.28
CA THR A 185 -5.14 -14.30 6.03
C THR A 185 -5.14 -12.82 6.36
N ARG A 186 -6.21 -12.09 6.02
CA ARG A 186 -6.43 -10.68 6.35
C ARG A 186 -5.32 -9.72 5.87
N ARG A 187 -4.39 -10.22 5.05
CA ARG A 187 -3.36 -9.50 4.29
C ARG A 187 -4.01 -8.43 3.43
N HIS A 188 -3.56 -7.19 3.53
CA HIS A 188 -4.05 -6.09 2.69
C HIS A 188 -3.73 -6.32 1.21
N VAL A 189 -4.73 -6.12 0.35
CA VAL A 189 -4.61 -6.18 -1.12
C VAL A 189 -4.89 -4.78 -1.68
N GLY A 190 -3.82 -4.09 -2.09
CA GLY A 190 -3.92 -2.76 -2.66
C GLY A 190 -4.34 -2.81 -4.12
N MET A 191 -5.57 -2.40 -4.43
CA MET A 191 -6.01 -2.23 -5.82
C MET A 191 -5.26 -1.09 -6.50
N THR A 192 -4.99 -1.22 -7.80
CA THR A 192 -4.79 -0.08 -8.69
C THR A 192 -6.08 0.12 -9.47
N GLN A 193 -6.45 1.39 -9.73
CA GLN A 193 -7.59 1.71 -10.59
C GLN A 193 -7.28 1.30 -12.04
N PRO A 194 -8.15 0.54 -12.73
CA PRO A 194 -7.91 0.15 -14.12
C PRO A 194 -7.71 1.37 -15.03
N ARG A 195 -6.91 1.22 -16.10
CA ARG A 195 -6.89 2.23 -17.16
C ARG A 195 -8.23 2.17 -17.91
N HIS A 196 -8.66 3.28 -18.52
CA HIS A 196 -10.02 3.47 -19.09
C HIS A 196 -10.38 2.57 -20.31
N LYS A 197 -9.62 1.50 -20.55
CA LYS A 197 -9.84 0.47 -21.59
C LYS A 197 -9.54 -0.96 -21.09
N GLU A 198 -9.37 -1.15 -19.78
CA GLU A 198 -8.98 -2.43 -19.17
C GLU A 198 -10.16 -3.01 -18.37
N ASP A 199 -10.79 -4.08 -18.89
CA ASP A 199 -11.86 -4.81 -18.20
C ASP A 199 -11.35 -5.72 -17.05
N SER A 200 -10.17 -5.41 -16.51
CA SER A 200 -9.43 -6.22 -15.53
C SER A 200 -8.83 -5.33 -14.44
N THR A 201 -8.26 -5.90 -13.38
CA THR A 201 -7.65 -5.12 -12.29
C THR A 201 -6.39 -5.80 -11.79
N THR A 202 -5.32 -5.05 -11.60
CA THR A 202 -4.12 -5.53 -10.89
C THR A 202 -4.28 -5.26 -9.39
N GLY A 203 -4.14 -6.31 -8.59
CA GLY A 203 -4.02 -6.20 -7.13
C GLY A 203 -2.58 -6.39 -6.68
N ILE A 204 -2.15 -5.56 -5.74
CA ILE A 204 -0.87 -5.70 -5.03
C ILE A 204 -1.15 -6.37 -3.69
N LEU A 205 -0.94 -7.69 -3.62
CA LEU A 205 -1.16 -8.49 -2.42
C LEU A 205 0.08 -8.36 -1.52
N ARG A 206 -0.07 -7.84 -0.29
CA ARG A 206 1.00 -8.01 0.71
C ARG A 206 1.06 -9.47 1.14
N ARG A 207 2.28 -10.00 1.25
CA ARG A 207 2.58 -11.40 1.56
C ARG A 207 3.71 -11.49 2.58
N LYS A 208 3.79 -12.63 3.27
CA LYS A 208 4.88 -12.98 4.18
C LYS A 208 5.43 -14.37 3.92
N VAL A 209 6.74 -14.52 4.06
CA VAL A 209 7.44 -15.80 4.12
C VAL A 209 8.45 -15.79 5.28
N SER A 210 8.48 -16.87 6.05
CA SER A 210 9.39 -17.05 7.19
C SER A 210 10.24 -18.29 6.96
N TRP A 211 11.52 -18.24 7.32
CA TRP A 211 12.45 -19.37 7.21
C TRP A 211 13.17 -19.58 8.54
N TRP A 212 13.33 -20.83 8.97
CA TRP A 212 14.04 -21.26 10.18
C TRP A 212 14.81 -22.55 9.88
N SER A 213 15.93 -22.79 10.56
CA SER A 213 16.69 -24.05 10.44
C SER A 213 17.23 -24.61 11.74
N GLN A 214 17.61 -25.89 11.72
CA GLN A 214 18.40 -26.58 12.75
C GLN A 214 19.28 -27.63 12.10
N LYS A 215 20.52 -27.78 12.58
CA LYS A 215 21.41 -28.90 12.21
C LYS A 215 21.16 -30.08 13.15
N THR A 216 21.32 -31.30 12.67
CA THR A 216 21.19 -32.53 13.46
C THR A 216 22.55 -33.13 13.78
N ASP A 217 22.64 -33.86 14.89
CA ASP A 217 23.85 -34.58 15.33
C ASP A 217 24.32 -35.61 14.30
N GLY A 218 23.38 -36.15 13.51
CA GLY A 218 23.64 -37.06 12.40
C GLY A 218 24.24 -36.40 11.15
N GLY A 219 24.61 -35.12 11.20
CA GLY A 219 25.20 -34.39 10.07
C GLY A 219 24.20 -33.93 9.00
N GLY A 220 22.91 -34.01 9.28
CA GLY A 220 21.82 -33.47 8.47
C GLY A 220 21.36 -32.08 8.95
N TRP A 221 20.18 -31.68 8.47
CA TRP A 221 19.48 -30.49 8.95
C TRP A 221 17.99 -30.53 8.60
N ASP A 222 17.20 -29.83 9.41
CA ASP A 222 15.79 -29.54 9.16
C ASP A 222 15.60 -28.04 8.95
N VAL A 223 14.70 -27.69 8.04
CA VAL A 223 14.30 -26.33 7.70
C VAL A 223 12.77 -26.25 7.70
N VAL A 224 12.24 -25.19 8.29
CA VAL A 224 10.80 -24.88 8.28
C VAL A 224 10.59 -23.57 7.52
N ILE A 225 9.74 -23.63 6.49
CA ILE A 225 9.35 -22.47 5.69
C ILE A 225 7.85 -22.24 5.87
N LEU A 226 7.46 -21.10 6.41
CA LEU A 226 6.06 -20.67 6.45
C LEU A 226 5.80 -19.74 5.28
N CYS A 227 4.72 -19.95 4.52
CA CYS A 227 4.34 -19.07 3.41
C CYS A 227 2.84 -18.78 3.41
N ASP A 228 2.45 -17.60 2.92
CA ASP A 228 1.04 -17.24 2.80
C ASP A 228 0.32 -18.07 1.71
N PRO A 229 -0.95 -18.47 1.92
CA PRO A 229 -1.71 -19.32 1.02
C PRO A 229 -2.25 -18.57 -0.20
N GLN A 230 -2.56 -19.30 -1.28
CA GLN A 230 -3.16 -18.70 -2.48
C GLN A 230 -4.43 -17.86 -2.18
N LEU A 231 -4.51 -16.67 -2.79
CA LEU A 231 -5.70 -15.81 -2.71
C LEU A 231 -6.90 -16.45 -3.44
N ARG A 232 -7.92 -16.84 -2.67
CA ARG A 232 -9.18 -17.37 -3.21
C ARG A 232 -10.33 -16.36 -3.17
N LYS A 233 -10.42 -15.55 -2.11
CA LYS A 233 -11.52 -14.60 -1.86
C LYS A 233 -11.00 -13.28 -1.29
N LEU A 234 -11.66 -12.19 -1.68
CA LEU A 234 -11.42 -10.84 -1.18
C LEU A 234 -12.50 -10.46 -0.16
N HIS A 235 -12.09 -9.78 0.91
CA HIS A 235 -12.97 -9.14 1.88
C HIS A 235 -12.69 -7.62 1.96
N PRO A 236 -13.71 -6.73 2.01
CA PRO A 236 -15.14 -7.01 1.85
C PRO A 236 -15.44 -7.45 0.42
N GLU A 237 -16.68 -7.86 0.13
CA GLU A 237 -17.01 -8.41 -1.19
C GLU A 237 -16.72 -7.42 -2.34
N PRO A 238 -16.07 -7.89 -3.42
CA PRO A 238 -15.75 -7.07 -4.58
C PRO A 238 -16.98 -6.75 -5.43
N LYS A 239 -17.01 -5.53 -5.99
CA LYS A 239 -18.04 -5.07 -6.93
C LYS A 239 -17.39 -4.78 -8.28
N GLU A 240 -17.97 -5.33 -9.34
CA GLU A 240 -17.48 -5.18 -10.71
C GLU A 240 -18.02 -3.91 -11.37
N TYR A 241 -17.22 -3.29 -12.23
CA TYR A 241 -17.67 -2.19 -13.08
C TYR A 241 -18.54 -2.73 -14.23
N ASN A 242 -19.76 -2.20 -14.36
CA ASN A 242 -20.65 -2.52 -15.47
C ASN A 242 -20.61 -1.38 -16.51
N PRO A 243 -20.02 -1.59 -17.70
CA PRO A 243 -19.87 -0.55 -18.71
C PRO A 243 -21.20 -0.11 -19.34
N ALA A 244 -22.24 -0.94 -19.30
CA ALA A 244 -23.56 -0.60 -19.84
C ALA A 244 -24.36 0.35 -18.94
N THR A 245 -24.04 0.41 -17.64
CA THR A 245 -24.71 1.29 -16.67
C THR A 245 -23.80 2.35 -16.06
N ASN A 246 -22.48 2.31 -16.34
CA ASN A 246 -21.45 3.15 -15.71
C ASN A 246 -21.51 3.12 -14.17
N LEU A 247 -21.75 1.94 -13.60
CA LEU A 247 -21.95 1.73 -12.15
C LEU A 247 -21.26 0.45 -11.68
N TYR A 248 -20.95 0.39 -10.39
CA TYR A 248 -20.36 -0.78 -9.75
C TYR A 248 -21.43 -1.70 -9.14
N THR A 249 -21.58 -2.90 -9.69
CA THR A 249 -22.59 -3.90 -9.30
C THR A 249 -21.97 -5.07 -8.53
N GLU A 250 -22.79 -5.82 -7.80
CA GLU A 250 -22.37 -7.06 -7.12
C GLU A 250 -22.09 -8.17 -8.14
N ILE A 251 -21.01 -8.92 -7.90
CA ILE A 251 -20.57 -10.00 -8.78
C ILE A 251 -21.50 -11.20 -8.55
N ARG A 252 -22.40 -11.45 -9.51
CA ARG A 252 -23.49 -12.46 -9.41
C ARG A 252 -23.07 -13.88 -9.01
N ASN A 253 -21.80 -14.24 -9.25
CA ASN A 253 -21.17 -15.40 -8.63
C ASN A 253 -19.73 -15.03 -8.24
N PRO A 254 -19.38 -14.93 -6.94
CA PRO A 254 -18.03 -14.61 -6.49
C PRO A 254 -16.95 -15.54 -7.04
N ASP A 255 -17.26 -16.82 -7.29
CA ASP A 255 -16.32 -17.80 -7.85
C ASP A 255 -15.91 -17.48 -9.31
N HIS A 256 -16.59 -16.54 -9.98
CA HIS A 256 -16.20 -16.05 -11.31
C HIS A 256 -15.13 -14.95 -11.26
N LEU A 257 -14.74 -14.46 -10.08
CA LEU A 257 -13.63 -13.53 -9.92
C LEU A 257 -12.28 -14.27 -9.84
N LEU A 258 -11.89 -14.87 -10.96
CA LEU A 258 -10.62 -15.55 -11.11
C LEU A 258 -9.45 -14.56 -11.04
N ASN A 259 -8.31 -15.01 -10.49
CA ASN A 259 -7.09 -14.21 -10.39
C ASN A 259 -5.83 -15.03 -10.68
N GLY A 260 -5.06 -14.60 -11.68
CA GLY A 260 -3.77 -15.19 -12.07
C GLY A 260 -2.57 -14.36 -11.60
N PRO A 261 -1.33 -14.88 -11.73
CA PRO A 261 -0.14 -14.05 -11.63
C PRO A 261 -0.20 -12.88 -12.63
N PHE A 262 0.27 -11.71 -12.23
CA PHE A 262 0.43 -10.58 -13.17
C PHE A 262 1.50 -10.92 -14.20
N GLN A 263 1.23 -10.65 -15.49
CA GLN A 263 2.13 -10.94 -16.62
C GLN A 263 2.67 -12.38 -16.64
N GLU A 264 1.82 -13.36 -16.32
CA GLU A 264 2.10 -14.80 -16.25
C GLU A 264 3.09 -15.24 -15.14
N GLY A 265 3.97 -14.35 -14.69
CA GLY A 265 4.90 -14.59 -13.59
C GLY A 265 5.82 -13.39 -13.31
N TYR A 266 6.65 -13.53 -12.28
CA TYR A 266 7.87 -12.74 -12.17
C TYR A 266 8.92 -13.29 -13.17
N LEU A 267 9.88 -12.47 -13.59
CA LEU A 267 11.00 -12.94 -14.41
C LEU A 267 11.88 -13.90 -13.59
N ASP A 268 12.17 -15.08 -14.14
CA ASP A 268 13.00 -16.08 -13.45
C ASP A 268 14.43 -15.56 -13.22
N PHE A 269 15.01 -15.94 -12.08
CA PHE A 269 16.33 -15.48 -11.60
C PHE A 269 17.44 -16.48 -11.90
N ILE A 270 17.12 -17.62 -12.50
CA ILE A 270 18.07 -18.67 -12.89
C ILE A 270 18.77 -18.31 -14.20
N PRO A 271 20.09 -18.51 -14.33
CA PRO A 271 20.81 -18.29 -15.58
C PRO A 271 20.24 -19.10 -16.75
N PRO A 272 20.23 -18.57 -17.99
CA PRO A 272 19.70 -19.29 -19.15
C PRO A 272 20.32 -20.68 -19.35
N ARG A 273 19.52 -21.73 -19.13
CA ARG A 273 19.84 -23.12 -19.49
C ARG A 273 19.93 -23.29 -21.02
N SER A 274 20.57 -24.35 -21.50
CA SER A 274 20.60 -24.61 -22.95
C SER A 274 19.19 -24.93 -23.48
N PRO A 275 18.89 -24.71 -24.78
CA PRO A 275 17.54 -24.91 -25.32
C PRO A 275 16.98 -26.34 -25.11
N THR A 276 17.86 -27.35 -25.07
CA THR A 276 17.50 -28.75 -24.85
C THR A 276 17.27 -29.12 -23.37
N GLU A 277 17.69 -28.28 -22.43
CA GLU A 277 17.41 -28.41 -20.99
C GLU A 277 16.18 -27.56 -20.61
N ALA A 278 16.07 -26.36 -21.17
CA ALA A 278 14.88 -25.52 -21.05
C ALA A 278 13.63 -26.27 -21.53
N ALA A 279 13.69 -26.94 -22.69
CA ALA A 279 12.58 -27.74 -23.23
C ALA A 279 12.24 -29.02 -22.42
N LYS A 280 13.08 -29.43 -21.46
CA LYS A 280 12.80 -30.56 -20.55
C LYS A 280 12.27 -30.11 -19.18
N THR A 281 12.52 -28.87 -18.81
CA THR A 281 12.09 -28.31 -17.52
C THR A 281 10.59 -28.00 -17.63
N PRO A 282 9.72 -28.44 -16.68
CA PRO A 282 8.32 -28.08 -16.73
C PRO A 282 8.15 -26.55 -16.57
N PRO A 283 7.08 -25.94 -17.11
CA PRO A 283 6.86 -24.51 -16.96
C PRO A 283 6.70 -24.13 -15.48
N HIS A 284 7.29 -23.00 -15.09
CA HIS A 284 7.23 -22.52 -13.71
C HIS A 284 5.78 -22.15 -13.33
N PRO A 285 5.25 -22.59 -12.17
CA PRO A 285 3.82 -22.53 -11.90
C PRO A 285 3.27 -21.14 -11.52
N HIS A 286 4.10 -20.25 -10.96
CA HIS A 286 3.76 -18.87 -10.49
C HIS A 286 2.40 -18.77 -9.79
N SER A 287 2.05 -19.80 -9.02
CA SER A 287 0.68 -19.98 -8.52
C SER A 287 0.57 -19.53 -7.06
N CYS A 288 1.49 -19.98 -6.23
CA CYS A 288 1.79 -19.47 -4.90
C CYS A 288 3.20 -19.94 -4.46
N MET A 289 3.78 -19.25 -3.48
CA MET A 289 5.13 -19.51 -2.93
C MET A 289 5.41 -21.00 -2.63
N LEU A 290 4.43 -21.76 -2.12
CA LEU A 290 4.59 -23.21 -1.90
C LEU A 290 4.94 -23.94 -3.21
N ARG A 291 4.23 -23.67 -4.29
CA ARG A 291 4.37 -24.37 -5.57
C ARG A 291 5.63 -23.95 -6.30
N ASP A 292 5.96 -22.67 -6.18
CA ASP A 292 7.15 -22.07 -6.78
C ASP A 292 8.42 -22.62 -6.09
N LEU A 293 8.45 -22.67 -4.75
CA LEU A 293 9.53 -23.32 -3.99
C LEU A 293 9.66 -24.82 -4.33
N ILE A 294 8.56 -25.58 -4.35
CA ILE A 294 8.59 -27.01 -4.74
C ILE A 294 9.22 -27.17 -6.14
N HIS A 295 8.83 -26.33 -7.10
CA HIS A 295 9.39 -26.37 -8.45
C HIS A 295 10.91 -26.16 -8.45
N TYR A 296 11.43 -25.14 -7.74
CA TYR A 296 12.88 -24.93 -7.64
C TYR A 296 13.61 -26.07 -6.95
N TYR A 297 13.11 -26.57 -5.81
CA TYR A 297 13.76 -27.68 -5.11
C TYR A 297 13.77 -28.98 -5.94
N GLU A 298 12.69 -29.29 -6.67
CA GLU A 298 12.58 -30.51 -7.50
C GLU A 298 13.38 -30.44 -8.81
N HIS A 299 13.59 -29.26 -9.42
CA HIS A 299 14.13 -29.12 -10.80
C HIS A 299 15.39 -28.25 -10.96
N HIS A 300 15.83 -27.58 -9.89
CA HIS A 300 16.91 -26.57 -9.92
C HIS A 300 17.89 -26.65 -8.74
N SER A 301 17.73 -27.62 -7.83
CA SER A 301 18.71 -27.86 -6.74
C SER A 301 20.09 -28.30 -7.23
N ASP A 302 20.19 -28.77 -8.47
CA ASP A 302 21.42 -29.10 -9.20
C ASP A 302 22.30 -27.87 -9.50
N LEU A 303 21.73 -26.66 -9.48
CA LEU A 303 22.42 -25.40 -9.77
C LEU A 303 23.15 -24.80 -8.56
N LEU A 304 23.15 -25.51 -7.43
CA LEU A 304 23.78 -25.14 -6.17
C LEU A 304 24.81 -26.22 -5.81
N ASP A 305 26.06 -25.82 -5.59
CA ASP A 305 27.19 -26.75 -5.39
C ASP A 305 26.89 -27.78 -4.29
N PRO A 306 27.10 -29.11 -4.48
CA PRO A 306 26.76 -30.14 -3.49
C PRO A 306 27.39 -29.96 -2.11
N THR A 307 28.49 -29.20 -2.03
CA THR A 307 29.16 -28.76 -0.80
C THR A 307 28.34 -27.74 -0.01
N ASP A 308 27.68 -26.81 -0.69
CA ASP A 308 26.99 -25.68 -0.07
C ASP A 308 25.77 -26.19 0.72
N TRP A 309 25.14 -27.26 0.26
CA TRP A 309 24.08 -27.99 0.96
C TRP A 309 24.50 -28.66 2.29
N ALA A 310 25.77 -28.56 2.70
CA ALA A 310 26.18 -28.84 4.08
C ALA A 310 25.70 -27.76 5.08
N SER A 311 25.41 -26.54 4.60
CA SER A 311 24.71 -25.52 5.39
C SER A 311 23.20 -25.54 5.10
N PRO A 312 22.32 -25.46 6.12
CA PRO A 312 20.89 -25.31 5.89
C PRO A 312 20.54 -23.98 5.18
N SER A 313 21.33 -22.93 5.38
CA SER A 313 21.11 -21.60 4.77
C SER A 313 21.14 -21.62 3.24
N THR A 314 21.72 -22.65 2.61
CA THR A 314 21.64 -22.88 1.15
C THR A 314 20.20 -23.09 0.67
N SER A 315 19.33 -23.70 1.50
CA SER A 315 17.89 -23.80 1.21
C SER A 315 17.20 -22.43 1.14
N SER A 316 17.72 -21.43 1.86
CA SER A 316 17.13 -20.08 1.89
C SER A 316 17.29 -19.31 0.59
N ILE A 317 18.20 -19.73 -0.31
CA ILE A 317 18.50 -19.03 -1.57
C ILE A 317 17.24 -18.88 -2.43
N PHE A 318 16.48 -19.95 -2.64
CA PHE A 318 15.23 -19.87 -3.41
C PHE A 318 14.18 -18.98 -2.74
N VAL A 319 14.06 -19.00 -1.41
CA VAL A 319 13.15 -18.11 -0.66
C VAL A 319 13.51 -16.64 -0.88
N ARG A 320 14.80 -16.30 -0.69
CA ARG A 320 15.35 -14.95 -0.85
C ARG A 320 15.17 -14.46 -2.30
N LYS A 321 15.41 -15.32 -3.30
CA LYS A 321 15.32 -15.00 -4.73
C LYS A 321 13.88 -14.83 -5.25
N ILE A 322 12.93 -15.68 -4.84
CA ILE A 322 11.50 -15.49 -5.20
C ILE A 322 10.97 -14.15 -4.64
N VAL A 323 11.34 -13.82 -3.39
CA VAL A 323 10.97 -12.54 -2.77
C VAL A 323 11.57 -11.36 -3.56
N ALA A 324 12.86 -11.42 -3.91
CA ALA A 324 13.50 -10.39 -4.73
C ALA A 324 12.82 -10.24 -6.11
N ALA A 325 12.50 -11.34 -6.79
CA ALA A 325 11.86 -11.33 -8.10
C ALA A 325 10.46 -10.68 -8.07
N HIS A 326 9.65 -10.97 -7.04
CA HIS A 326 8.38 -10.27 -6.82
C HIS A 326 8.55 -8.75 -6.60
N TYR A 327 9.58 -8.33 -5.86
CA TYR A 327 9.86 -6.90 -5.68
C TYR A 327 10.39 -6.21 -6.94
N LEU A 328 11.17 -6.90 -7.78
CA LEU A 328 11.55 -6.38 -9.10
C LEU A 328 10.31 -6.16 -9.97
N GLN A 329 9.38 -7.13 -9.98
CA GLN A 329 8.09 -7.01 -10.66
C GLN A 329 7.27 -5.80 -10.13
N LEU A 330 7.24 -5.59 -8.81
CA LEU A 330 6.62 -4.41 -8.18
C LEU A 330 7.29 -3.09 -8.60
N VAL A 331 8.63 -3.05 -8.62
CA VAL A 331 9.41 -1.87 -9.02
C VAL A 331 9.10 -1.48 -10.47
N ASP A 332 9.07 -2.45 -11.40
CA ASP A 332 8.75 -2.17 -12.80
C ASP A 332 7.27 -1.81 -13.01
N TYR A 333 6.35 -2.44 -12.26
CA TYR A 333 4.94 -2.06 -12.25
C TYR A 333 4.72 -0.60 -11.81
N ILE A 334 5.33 -0.18 -10.70
CA ILE A 334 5.26 1.21 -10.20
C ILE A 334 5.92 2.18 -11.20
N LYS A 335 7.08 1.82 -11.75
CA LYS A 335 7.80 2.57 -12.79
C LYS A 335 6.97 2.75 -14.07
N ALA A 336 6.11 1.79 -14.43
CA ALA A 336 5.18 1.89 -15.55
C ALA A 336 3.87 2.65 -15.22
N MET A 337 3.50 2.75 -13.94
CA MET A 337 2.35 3.52 -13.47
C MET A 337 2.62 5.02 -13.34
N LEU A 338 3.74 5.42 -12.72
CA LEU A 338 4.02 6.83 -12.41
C LEU A 338 3.92 7.75 -13.65
N PRO A 339 4.48 7.42 -14.84
CA PRO A 339 4.32 8.25 -16.05
C PRO A 339 2.86 8.44 -16.51
N SER A 340 1.98 7.49 -16.22
CA SER A 340 0.54 7.62 -16.52
C SER A 340 -0.23 8.47 -15.51
N LEU A 341 0.37 8.78 -14.36
CA LEU A 341 -0.10 9.84 -13.45
C LEU A 341 0.51 11.19 -13.83
N GLU A 342 1.80 11.22 -14.19
CA GLU A 342 2.50 12.41 -14.71
C GLU A 342 1.75 13.03 -15.90
N LEU A 343 1.33 12.22 -16.87
CA LEU A 343 0.55 12.68 -18.02
C LEU A 343 -0.86 13.19 -17.67
N ARG A 344 -1.47 12.70 -16.58
CA ARG A 344 -2.77 13.21 -16.11
C ARG A 344 -2.64 14.60 -15.49
N LEU A 345 -1.58 14.82 -14.71
CA LEU A 345 -1.26 16.12 -14.10
C LEU A 345 -1.03 17.22 -15.16
N THR A 346 -0.50 16.89 -16.34
CA THR A 346 -0.30 17.88 -17.42
C THR A 346 -1.57 18.16 -18.24
N THR A 347 -2.62 17.35 -18.12
CA THR A 347 -3.81 17.40 -18.99
C THR A 347 -5.11 17.74 -18.27
N ALA A 348 -5.22 17.49 -16.96
CA ALA A 348 -6.47 17.64 -16.21
C ALA A 348 -6.49 18.88 -15.31
N TRP A 349 -7.45 19.78 -15.58
CA TRP A 349 -7.78 20.95 -14.75
C TRP A 349 -9.13 20.81 -14.02
N VAL A 350 -9.75 19.62 -14.07
CA VAL A 350 -11.19 19.43 -13.73
C VAL A 350 -11.43 18.26 -12.76
N GLU A 351 -10.49 17.31 -12.63
CA GLU A 351 -10.64 16.08 -11.82
C GLU A 351 -9.64 16.01 -10.64
N GLU A 352 -9.20 17.16 -10.15
CA GLU A 352 -8.06 17.28 -9.22
C GLU A 352 -8.15 16.33 -8.00
N GLN A 353 -9.33 16.18 -7.41
CA GLN A 353 -9.49 15.44 -6.16
C GLN A 353 -9.27 13.92 -6.30
N GLU A 354 -9.64 13.29 -7.41
CA GLU A 354 -9.40 11.85 -7.63
C GLU A 354 -7.94 11.57 -7.99
N GLN A 355 -7.33 12.48 -8.75
CA GLN A 355 -5.92 12.40 -9.12
C GLN A 355 -5.02 12.60 -7.90
N TRP A 356 -5.35 13.56 -7.03
CA TRP A 356 -4.65 13.78 -5.76
C TRP A 356 -4.76 12.58 -4.81
N LYS A 357 -5.95 11.99 -4.63
CA LYS A 357 -6.14 10.74 -3.86
C LYS A 357 -5.30 9.59 -4.41
N SER A 358 -5.23 9.45 -5.74
CA SER A 358 -4.43 8.42 -6.41
C SER A 358 -2.94 8.63 -6.20
N LEU A 359 -2.47 9.87 -6.34
CA LEU A 359 -1.07 10.26 -6.18
C LEU A 359 -0.59 10.12 -4.73
N GLN A 360 -1.44 10.51 -3.77
CA GLN A 360 -1.21 10.30 -2.33
C GLN A 360 -1.14 8.81 -2.00
N THR A 361 -2.02 7.99 -2.60
CA THR A 361 -2.03 6.54 -2.42
C THR A 361 -0.75 5.89 -2.93
N ILE A 362 -0.22 6.28 -4.10
CA ILE A 362 1.03 5.71 -4.62
C ILE A 362 2.27 6.21 -3.88
N SER A 363 2.40 7.51 -3.57
CA SER A 363 3.51 8.02 -2.75
C SER A 363 3.56 7.30 -1.39
N ARG A 364 2.41 7.17 -0.71
CA ARG A 364 2.33 6.43 0.55
C ARG A 364 2.75 4.97 0.36
N ARG A 365 2.19 4.26 -0.62
CA ARG A 365 2.58 2.86 -0.93
C ARG A 365 4.08 2.72 -1.19
N CYS A 366 4.70 3.60 -1.99
CA CYS A 366 6.14 3.59 -2.25
C CYS A 366 7.00 3.80 -1.00
N GLY A 367 6.51 4.58 -0.03
CA GLY A 367 7.14 4.68 1.30
C GLY A 367 7.11 3.33 2.00
N ASN A 368 5.90 2.81 2.26
CA ASN A 368 5.71 1.52 2.90
C ASN A 368 6.50 0.37 2.23
N TYR A 369 6.61 0.32 0.90
CA TYR A 369 7.38 -0.71 0.18
C TYR A 369 8.91 -0.58 0.34
N ARG A 370 9.42 0.65 0.44
CA ARG A 370 10.84 0.88 0.77
C ARG A 370 11.11 0.40 2.20
N ASP A 371 10.21 0.72 3.12
CA ASP A 371 10.32 0.39 4.54
C ASP A 371 10.26 -1.15 4.76
N ASP A 372 9.39 -1.87 4.04
CA ASP A 372 9.36 -3.34 4.02
C ASP A 372 10.71 -3.97 3.58
N ILE A 373 11.43 -3.28 2.69
CA ILE A 373 12.71 -3.72 2.13
C ILE A 373 13.87 -3.35 3.07
N GLU A 374 13.77 -2.25 3.80
CA GLU A 374 14.71 -1.89 4.86
C GLU A 374 14.64 -2.91 6.01
N ASP A 375 13.42 -3.28 6.44
CA ASP A 375 13.18 -4.41 7.35
C ASP A 375 13.73 -5.75 6.81
N THR A 376 13.65 -5.98 5.50
CA THR A 376 14.18 -7.18 4.83
C THR A 376 15.71 -7.21 4.82
N LEU A 377 16.37 -6.08 4.51
CA LEU A 377 17.83 -5.95 4.59
C LEU A 377 18.31 -6.19 6.03
N LEU A 378 17.65 -5.60 7.02
CA LEU A 378 17.95 -5.81 8.44
C LEU A 378 17.74 -7.26 8.86
N SER A 379 16.63 -7.91 8.48
CA SER A 379 16.35 -9.31 8.82
C SER A 379 17.27 -10.33 8.12
N LEU A 380 18.04 -9.91 7.11
CA LEU A 380 19.08 -10.70 6.44
C LEU A 380 20.50 -10.27 6.80
N SER A 381 20.65 -9.29 7.70
CA SER A 381 21.92 -8.65 8.08
C SER A 381 22.71 -8.08 6.88
N TYR A 382 22.01 -7.61 5.85
CA TYR A 382 22.59 -6.99 4.66
C TYR A 382 22.76 -5.47 4.86
N PRO A 383 23.92 -4.88 4.50
CA PRO A 383 24.15 -3.45 4.65
C PRO A 383 23.31 -2.64 3.64
N LEU A 384 22.84 -1.46 4.07
CA LEU A 384 22.06 -0.53 3.26
C LEU A 384 22.91 0.25 2.22
N ASP A 385 24.22 0.00 2.16
CA ASP A 385 25.14 0.65 1.23
C ASP A 385 24.82 0.34 -0.25
N SER A 386 25.22 1.25 -1.13
CA SER A 386 25.19 1.04 -2.59
C SER A 386 25.92 -0.25 -2.98
N PRO A 387 25.37 -1.08 -3.90
CA PRO A 387 26.06 -2.26 -4.40
C PRO A 387 27.46 -1.92 -4.89
N GLN A 388 28.50 -2.50 -4.27
CA GLN A 388 29.87 -2.31 -4.72
C GLN A 388 30.08 -2.98 -6.08
N SER A 389 30.85 -2.32 -6.95
CA SER A 389 31.16 -2.80 -8.31
C SER A 389 32.11 -4.01 -8.29
N THR A 390 31.62 -5.18 -7.89
CA THR A 390 32.36 -6.44 -8.02
C THR A 390 32.65 -6.73 -9.50
N PRO A 391 33.84 -7.27 -9.85
CA PRO A 391 34.16 -7.64 -11.23
C PRO A 391 33.10 -8.57 -11.83
N ALA A 392 32.80 -8.41 -13.12
CA ALA A 392 31.70 -9.14 -13.79
C ALA A 392 31.79 -10.66 -13.62
N HIS A 393 33.01 -11.22 -13.63
CA HIS A 393 33.28 -12.65 -13.47
C HIS A 393 33.06 -13.18 -12.04
N ALA A 394 32.80 -12.32 -11.04
CA ALA A 394 32.57 -12.70 -9.64
C ALA A 394 31.08 -12.68 -9.23
N THR A 395 30.16 -12.27 -10.11
CA THR A 395 28.73 -12.18 -9.76
C THR A 395 28.02 -13.52 -9.93
N ARG A 396 27.93 -14.27 -8.82
CA ARG A 396 27.11 -15.49 -8.68
C ARG A 396 25.62 -15.13 -8.69
N TRP A 397 24.79 -15.88 -9.44
CA TRP A 397 23.33 -15.64 -9.50
C TRP A 397 22.62 -15.84 -8.15
N GLN A 398 23.24 -16.60 -7.25
CA GLN A 398 22.78 -16.86 -5.89
C GLN A 398 22.84 -15.62 -4.96
N ASP A 399 23.65 -14.61 -5.31
CA ASP A 399 23.85 -13.39 -4.51
C ASP A 399 22.55 -12.60 -4.36
N SER A 400 21.89 -12.73 -3.20
CA SER A 400 20.64 -12.04 -2.91
C SER A 400 20.86 -10.63 -2.35
N GLN A 401 22.06 -10.32 -1.85
CA GLN A 401 22.36 -9.03 -1.24
C GLN A 401 22.29 -7.92 -2.29
N LYS A 402 22.92 -8.12 -3.45
CA LYS A 402 22.87 -7.14 -4.56
C LYS A 402 21.46 -6.85 -5.03
N ASP A 403 20.59 -7.88 -5.11
CA ASP A 403 19.20 -7.72 -5.51
C ASP A 403 18.45 -6.82 -4.53
N PHE A 404 18.50 -7.13 -3.22
CA PHE A 404 17.78 -6.37 -2.20
C PHE A 404 18.29 -4.93 -2.08
N GLN A 405 19.61 -4.71 -2.16
CA GLN A 405 20.19 -3.37 -2.22
C GLN A 405 19.69 -2.62 -3.46
N TYR A 406 19.72 -3.23 -4.65
CA TYR A 406 19.20 -2.61 -5.87
C TYR A 406 17.72 -2.24 -5.73
N ILE A 407 16.88 -3.18 -5.25
CA ILE A 407 15.45 -2.97 -5.01
C ILE A 407 15.22 -1.78 -4.06
N TYR A 408 15.97 -1.68 -2.95
CA TYR A 408 15.91 -0.57 -2.01
C TYR A 408 16.16 0.78 -2.70
N PHE A 409 17.27 0.92 -3.43
CA PHE A 409 17.57 2.16 -4.16
C PHE A 409 16.56 2.46 -5.28
N ARG A 410 16.01 1.44 -5.96
CA ARG A 410 14.94 1.63 -6.94
C ARG A 410 13.65 2.15 -6.30
N LEU A 411 13.22 1.59 -5.17
CA LEU A 411 12.02 2.03 -4.45
C LEU A 411 12.20 3.44 -3.86
N LYS A 412 13.39 3.75 -3.33
CA LYS A 412 13.76 5.11 -2.89
C LYS A 412 13.57 6.15 -4.02
N ILE A 413 14.15 5.90 -5.20
CA ILE A 413 14.00 6.79 -6.36
C ILE A 413 12.53 6.93 -6.81
N LEU A 414 11.74 5.85 -6.74
CA LEU A 414 10.31 5.89 -7.07
C LEU A 414 9.50 6.69 -6.05
N LYS A 415 9.85 6.63 -4.76
CA LYS A 415 9.26 7.46 -3.69
C LYS A 415 9.58 8.95 -3.89
N GLU A 416 10.86 9.27 -4.12
CA GLU A 416 11.34 10.64 -4.38
C GLU A 416 10.64 11.26 -5.61
N ARG A 417 10.44 10.49 -6.69
CA ARG A 417 9.59 10.92 -7.81
C ARG A 417 8.13 11.16 -7.40
N ALA A 418 7.49 10.21 -6.71
CA ALA A 418 6.09 10.35 -6.30
C ALA A 418 5.85 11.57 -5.38
N ASP A 419 6.81 11.92 -4.53
CA ASP A 419 6.78 13.11 -3.66
C ASP A 419 7.02 14.41 -4.42
N THR A 420 7.87 14.38 -5.44
CA THR A 420 8.09 15.51 -6.37
C THR A 420 6.79 15.83 -7.12
N LEU A 421 6.08 14.81 -7.60
CA LEU A 421 4.77 14.96 -8.24
C LEU A 421 3.68 15.44 -7.27
N MET A 422 3.69 14.96 -6.02
CA MET A 422 2.77 15.44 -4.99
C MET A 422 2.96 16.94 -4.72
N SER A 423 4.22 17.38 -4.65
CA SER A 423 4.58 18.80 -4.51
C SER A 423 4.10 19.61 -5.71
N ALA A 424 4.31 19.11 -6.94
CA ALA A 424 3.85 19.76 -8.16
C ALA A 424 2.31 19.87 -8.24
N MET A 425 1.58 18.81 -7.89
CA MET A 425 0.11 18.82 -7.82
C MET A 425 -0.42 19.81 -6.78
N THR A 426 0.26 19.94 -5.63
CA THR A 426 -0.09 20.92 -4.60
C THR A 426 0.11 22.36 -5.12
N GLY A 427 1.14 22.60 -5.93
CA GLY A 427 1.33 23.86 -6.64
C GLY A 427 0.22 24.16 -7.66
N LEU A 428 -0.17 23.17 -8.48
CA LEU A 428 -1.26 23.30 -9.46
C LEU A 428 -2.61 23.61 -8.78
N ALA A 429 -2.98 22.87 -7.74
CA ALA A 429 -4.22 23.09 -6.99
C ALA A 429 -4.28 24.50 -6.35
N SER A 430 -3.14 25.04 -5.91
CA SER A 430 -3.05 26.44 -5.43
C SER A 430 -3.32 27.45 -6.56
N ILE A 431 -2.80 27.21 -7.77
CA ILE A 431 -3.06 28.06 -8.95
C ILE A 431 -4.54 27.95 -9.37
N ALA A 432 -5.12 26.75 -9.36
CA ALA A 432 -6.53 26.51 -9.68
C ALA A 432 -7.47 27.21 -8.68
N GLY A 433 -7.22 27.06 -7.37
CA GLY A 433 -7.98 27.73 -6.32
C GLY A 433 -7.89 29.26 -6.42
N ASN A 434 -6.70 29.81 -6.67
CA ASN A 434 -6.53 31.24 -6.93
C ASN A 434 -7.31 31.71 -8.18
N ARG A 435 -7.36 30.89 -9.23
CA ARG A 435 -8.18 31.19 -10.42
C ARG A 435 -9.68 31.14 -10.11
N GLN A 436 -10.15 30.15 -9.35
CA GLN A 436 -11.55 30.09 -8.91
C GLN A 436 -11.92 31.35 -8.10
N ASN A 437 -11.08 31.75 -7.14
CA ASN A 437 -11.27 32.98 -6.36
C ASN A 437 -11.35 34.23 -7.26
N LEU A 438 -10.54 34.31 -8.32
CA LEU A 438 -10.60 35.40 -9.31
C LEU A 438 -11.87 35.36 -10.18
N GLU A 439 -12.39 34.18 -10.52
CA GLU A 439 -13.63 34.04 -11.26
C GLU A 439 -14.87 34.32 -10.38
N GLU A 440 -14.83 33.97 -9.09
CA GLU A 440 -15.84 34.34 -8.10
C GLU A 440 -15.81 35.85 -7.79
N ALA A 441 -14.64 36.46 -7.59
CA ALA A 441 -14.50 37.91 -7.44
C ALA A 441 -15.06 38.68 -8.66
N LYS A 442 -14.88 38.15 -9.88
CA LYS A 442 -15.50 38.71 -11.10
C LYS A 442 -17.03 38.57 -11.10
N ARG A 443 -17.59 37.48 -10.55
CA ARG A 443 -19.05 37.34 -10.35
C ARG A 443 -19.55 38.35 -9.31
N VAL A 444 -18.82 38.58 -8.22
CA VAL A 444 -19.15 39.58 -7.19
C VAL A 444 -19.08 41.01 -7.75
N LYS A 445 -18.03 41.40 -8.50
CA LYS A 445 -17.97 42.75 -9.13
C LYS A 445 -19.12 42.97 -10.11
N ARG A 446 -19.58 41.93 -10.83
CA ARG A 446 -20.81 41.99 -11.67
C ARG A 446 -22.09 42.15 -10.84
N LEU A 447 -22.24 41.40 -9.74
CA LEU A 447 -23.41 41.51 -8.86
C LEU A 447 -23.51 42.89 -8.20
N ASN A 448 -22.40 43.42 -7.71
CA ASN A 448 -22.34 44.76 -7.11
C ASN A 448 -22.67 45.85 -8.14
N LEU A 449 -22.23 45.71 -9.40
CA LEU A 449 -22.58 46.65 -10.48
C LEU A 449 -24.09 46.63 -10.78
N LEU A 450 -24.75 45.46 -10.74
CA LEU A 450 -26.21 45.38 -10.86
C LEU A 450 -26.92 46.02 -9.65
N ALA A 451 -26.42 45.80 -8.43
CA ALA A 451 -26.99 46.42 -7.23
C ALA A 451 -26.91 47.96 -7.27
N LEU A 452 -25.77 48.51 -7.71
CA LEU A 452 -25.56 49.96 -7.90
C LEU A 452 -26.50 50.60 -8.93
N LEU A 453 -26.98 49.81 -9.91
CA LEU A 453 -27.98 50.23 -10.89
C LEU A 453 -29.41 50.14 -10.34
N PHE A 454 -29.76 49.02 -9.69
CA PHE A 454 -31.15 48.75 -9.27
C PHE A 454 -31.56 49.45 -7.98
N ILE A 455 -30.68 49.58 -6.97
CA ILE A 455 -31.02 50.20 -5.69
C ILE A 455 -31.53 51.65 -5.86
N PRO A 456 -30.86 52.53 -6.64
CA PRO A 456 -31.31 53.91 -6.77
C PRO A 456 -32.58 54.02 -7.64
N LEU A 457 -32.69 53.22 -8.71
CA LEU A 457 -33.90 53.15 -9.53
C LEU A 457 -35.13 52.69 -8.72
N ALA A 458 -34.96 51.70 -7.86
CA ALA A 458 -36.02 51.22 -6.98
C ALA A 458 -36.44 52.31 -5.97
N TYR A 459 -35.48 53.06 -5.40
CA TYR A 459 -35.79 54.18 -4.51
C TYR A 459 -36.52 55.31 -5.23
N THR A 460 -36.08 55.74 -6.42
CA THR A 460 -36.78 56.78 -7.19
C THR A 460 -38.17 56.32 -7.63
N SER A 461 -38.32 55.06 -8.06
CA SER A 461 -39.62 54.48 -8.40
C SER A 461 -40.55 54.49 -7.19
N SER A 462 -40.08 54.03 -6.02
CA SER A 462 -40.87 54.04 -4.79
C SER A 462 -41.27 55.45 -4.35
N LEU A 463 -40.37 56.44 -4.46
CA LEU A 463 -40.62 57.82 -4.04
C LEU A 463 -41.64 58.51 -4.94
N PHE A 464 -41.51 58.39 -6.26
CA PHE A 464 -42.45 59.00 -7.21
C PHE A 464 -43.79 58.24 -7.30
N SER A 465 -43.84 56.97 -6.91
CA SER A 465 -45.08 56.18 -6.76
C SER A 465 -45.95 56.59 -5.55
N MET A 466 -45.46 57.47 -4.67
CA MET A 466 -46.24 57.96 -3.51
C MET A 466 -47.17 59.15 -3.81
N GLN A 467 -47.14 59.72 -5.02
CA GLN A 467 -47.94 60.91 -5.36
C GLN A 467 -48.50 60.86 -6.79
N ASP A 468 -49.83 60.93 -6.92
CA ASP A 468 -50.55 60.81 -8.20
C ASP A 468 -50.09 61.81 -9.27
N ASP A 469 -49.64 62.99 -8.85
CA ASP A 469 -49.07 64.06 -9.69
C ASP A 469 -47.98 63.55 -10.65
N PHE A 470 -47.24 62.50 -10.27
CA PHE A 470 -46.15 61.90 -11.03
C PHE A 470 -46.50 60.51 -11.60
N ALA A 471 -47.76 60.10 -11.54
CA ALA A 471 -48.24 58.84 -12.14
C ALA A 471 -48.13 58.85 -13.68
N PRO A 472 -47.98 57.68 -14.33
CA PRO A 472 -47.93 57.59 -15.79
C PRO A 472 -49.23 58.12 -16.41
N GLY A 473 -49.10 59.16 -17.25
CA GLY A 473 -50.20 59.89 -17.87
C GLY A 473 -50.36 61.33 -17.37
N ASN A 474 -49.85 61.66 -16.17
CA ASN A 474 -49.90 63.03 -15.65
C ASN A 474 -48.74 63.90 -16.15
N ALA A 475 -48.99 65.22 -16.24
CA ALA A 475 -48.11 66.18 -16.90
C ALA A 475 -46.69 66.29 -16.30
N LYS A 476 -46.48 65.83 -15.06
CA LYS A 476 -45.18 65.85 -14.37
C LYS A 476 -44.39 64.54 -14.48
N PHE A 477 -44.92 63.49 -15.13
CA PHE A 477 -44.30 62.16 -15.24
C PHE A 477 -42.86 62.18 -15.80
N TRP A 478 -42.50 63.16 -16.63
CA TRP A 478 -41.13 63.31 -17.15
C TRP A 478 -40.07 63.54 -16.05
N LEU A 479 -40.45 64.10 -14.90
CA LEU A 479 -39.55 64.35 -13.78
C LEU A 479 -39.06 63.05 -13.11
N TYR A 480 -39.85 61.97 -13.14
CA TYR A 480 -39.40 60.64 -12.72
C TYR A 480 -38.20 60.17 -13.57
N TRP A 481 -38.28 60.29 -14.90
CA TRP A 481 -37.20 59.85 -15.79
C TRP A 481 -35.92 60.67 -15.62
N VAL A 482 -36.04 62.00 -15.50
CA VAL A 482 -34.89 62.88 -15.29
C VAL A 482 -34.22 62.60 -13.95
N SER A 483 -34.99 62.49 -12.86
CA SER A 483 -34.43 62.18 -11.54
C SER A 483 -33.83 60.77 -11.46
N ALA A 484 -34.50 59.74 -11.99
CA ALA A 484 -33.98 58.37 -12.03
C ALA A 484 -32.64 58.28 -12.78
N LEU A 485 -32.55 58.89 -13.97
CA LEU A 485 -31.31 58.92 -14.75
C LEU A 485 -30.22 59.76 -14.06
N SER A 486 -30.56 60.91 -13.47
CA SER A 486 -29.59 61.72 -12.72
C SER A 486 -29.03 61.00 -11.50
N VAL A 487 -29.87 60.32 -10.71
CA VAL A 487 -29.42 59.58 -9.52
C VAL A 487 -28.53 58.40 -9.93
N VAL A 488 -28.87 57.64 -10.98
CA VAL A 488 -28.01 56.56 -11.50
C VAL A 488 -26.68 57.11 -12.05
N ALA A 489 -26.70 58.23 -12.76
CA ALA A 489 -25.47 58.88 -13.24
C ALA A 489 -24.57 59.31 -12.07
N ILE A 490 -25.15 59.83 -10.99
CA ILE A 490 -24.42 60.23 -9.78
C ILE A 490 -23.86 59.00 -9.05
N THR A 491 -24.61 57.91 -8.86
CA THR A 491 -24.07 56.72 -8.16
C THR A 491 -22.98 56.02 -8.97
N LEU A 492 -23.10 55.96 -10.30
CA LEU A 492 -22.04 55.46 -11.17
C LEU A 492 -20.80 56.37 -11.15
N LEU A 493 -20.97 57.70 -11.19
CA LEU A 493 -19.85 58.65 -11.11
C LEU A 493 -19.12 58.58 -9.77
N VAL A 494 -19.86 58.54 -8.64
CA VAL A 494 -19.28 58.38 -7.30
C VAL A 494 -18.54 57.05 -7.18
N THR A 495 -19.12 55.96 -7.70
CA THR A 495 -18.43 54.65 -7.72
C THR A 495 -17.17 54.69 -8.56
N TRP A 496 -17.19 55.30 -9.74
CA TRP A 496 -16.03 55.43 -10.62
C TRP A 496 -14.92 56.28 -9.99
N VAL A 497 -15.26 57.38 -9.31
CA VAL A 497 -14.29 58.19 -8.56
C VAL A 497 -13.66 57.37 -7.42
N LEU A 498 -14.43 56.52 -6.72
CA LEU A 498 -13.90 55.64 -5.68
C LEU A 498 -13.00 54.51 -6.23
N ASP A 499 -13.43 53.80 -7.28
CA ASP A 499 -12.66 52.75 -7.99
C ASP A 499 -11.37 53.34 -8.62
N SER A 500 -11.31 54.65 -8.86
CA SER A 500 -10.14 55.38 -9.40
C SER A 500 -9.25 56.05 -8.33
N ALA A 501 -9.70 56.18 -7.07
CA ALA A 501 -8.98 56.86 -5.99
C ALA A 501 -8.41 55.91 -4.92
N LEU A 502 -8.70 54.62 -5.03
CA LEU A 502 -8.24 53.54 -4.16
C LEU A 502 -7.32 52.59 -4.96
N ASP A 503 -6.12 52.32 -4.43
CA ASP A 503 -5.22 51.28 -4.96
C ASP A 503 -5.81 49.87 -4.71
N ASP A 504 -5.27 48.85 -5.36
CA ASP A 504 -5.58 47.42 -5.13
C ASP A 504 -5.48 46.99 -3.64
N ALA A 505 -4.75 47.75 -2.81
CA ALA A 505 -4.63 47.56 -1.37
C ALA A 505 -5.69 48.31 -0.53
N ALA A 506 -6.71 48.88 -1.16
CA ALA A 506 -7.72 49.79 -0.58
C ALA A 506 -7.09 51.03 0.14
N GLN A 507 -5.92 51.47 -0.33
CA GLN A 507 -5.25 52.68 0.16
C GLN A 507 -5.55 53.87 -0.75
N TRP A 508 -5.69 55.06 -0.19
CA TRP A 508 -5.98 56.27 -0.95
C TRP A 508 -4.76 56.72 -1.76
N THR A 509 -4.85 56.58 -3.09
CA THR A 509 -3.77 56.94 -4.03
C THR A 509 -3.60 58.46 -4.09
N VAL A 510 -4.72 59.17 -4.02
CA VAL A 510 -4.80 60.62 -3.96
C VAL A 510 -4.90 61.03 -2.48
N PRO A 511 -4.04 61.92 -1.96
CA PRO A 511 -4.21 62.43 -0.60
C PRO A 511 -5.56 63.14 -0.50
N PHE A 512 -6.41 62.66 0.43
CA PHE A 512 -7.83 63.01 0.61
C PHE A 512 -8.16 64.51 0.51
N ARG A 513 -7.21 65.39 0.91
CA ARG A 513 -7.23 66.85 0.74
C ARG A 513 -7.48 67.37 -0.70
N ARG A 514 -7.23 66.58 -1.76
CA ARG A 514 -7.38 67.05 -3.15
C ARG A 514 -8.76 66.82 -3.77
N VAL A 515 -9.54 65.86 -3.27
CA VAL A 515 -10.88 65.54 -3.83
C VAL A 515 -11.97 66.37 -3.14
N LEU A 516 -11.85 66.59 -1.83
CA LEU A 516 -12.68 67.51 -1.06
C LEU A 516 -11.90 68.78 -0.69
N GLY A 517 -11.67 69.63 -1.69
CA GLY A 517 -11.00 70.92 -1.51
C GLY A 517 -11.87 71.91 -0.73
N GLY A 518 -11.64 72.06 0.58
CA GLY A 518 -12.24 73.14 1.37
C GLY A 518 -12.12 73.04 2.89
N TRP A 519 -12.10 71.83 3.46
CA TRP A 519 -12.19 71.65 4.92
C TRP A 519 -10.87 71.10 5.50
N GLY A 520 -10.11 71.98 6.15
CA GLY A 520 -8.82 71.66 6.75
C GLY A 520 -8.94 71.17 8.19
N ILE A 521 -8.52 69.93 8.44
CA ILE A 521 -8.23 69.41 9.78
C ILE A 521 -6.78 68.91 9.78
N GLU A 522 -6.01 69.23 10.81
CA GLU A 522 -4.62 68.78 10.95
C GLU A 522 -4.54 67.41 11.67
N GLY A 523 -4.22 66.37 10.91
CA GLY A 523 -3.89 65.03 11.41
C GLY A 523 -2.38 64.80 11.43
N LYS A 524 -1.84 64.30 12.55
CA LYS A 524 -0.40 64.12 12.78
C LYS A 524 0.23 63.10 11.82
N ARG A 525 1.53 63.27 11.53
CA ARG A 525 2.35 62.31 10.76
C ARG A 525 2.32 60.92 11.40
N GLY A 526 1.81 59.91 10.69
CA GLY A 526 2.09 58.51 10.96
C GLY A 526 3.45 58.10 10.40
N VAL A 527 4.15 57.18 11.07
CA VAL A 527 5.48 56.71 10.64
C VAL A 527 5.37 55.74 9.48
N GLY A 528 6.09 55.99 8.39
CA GLY A 528 6.17 55.08 7.25
C GLY A 528 6.97 53.82 7.57
N VAL A 529 6.30 52.67 7.70
CA VAL A 529 6.96 51.37 7.88
C VAL A 529 7.46 50.86 6.53
N ALA A 530 8.76 51.03 6.27
CA ALA A 530 9.39 50.53 5.04
C ALA A 530 9.47 48.99 5.04
N ARG A 531 8.57 48.35 4.27
CA ARG A 531 8.56 46.90 4.06
C ARG A 531 9.75 46.51 3.17
N ARG A 532 10.85 46.03 3.77
CA ARG A 532 11.99 45.46 3.01
C ARG A 532 11.49 44.37 2.06
N GLN A 533 11.90 44.44 0.79
CA GLN A 533 11.70 43.33 -0.14
C GLN A 533 12.46 42.09 0.34
N THR A 534 11.83 40.93 0.20
CA THR A 534 12.45 39.63 0.44
C THR A 534 13.53 39.39 -0.62
N GLY A 535 14.73 39.03 -0.16
CA GLY A 535 15.90 38.94 -1.04
C GLY A 535 15.88 37.74 -1.99
N PHE A 536 16.46 37.95 -3.17
CA PHE A 536 17.09 36.89 -3.95
C PHE A 536 18.61 37.02 -3.78
N TYR A 537 19.32 35.89 -3.76
CA TYR A 537 20.78 35.87 -3.72
C TYR A 537 21.33 35.93 -5.15
N GLU A 538 22.24 36.86 -5.42
CA GLU A 538 23.23 36.65 -6.49
C GLU A 538 24.38 35.82 -5.93
N VAL A 539 24.82 34.83 -6.70
CA VAL A 539 26.03 34.05 -6.44
C VAL A 539 27.19 34.67 -7.19
N LYS A 540 28.36 34.75 -6.55
CA LYS A 540 29.66 35.03 -7.17
C LYS A 540 30.49 33.76 -7.25
#